data_AF-A0A6V8MR30-F1
#
_entry.id   AF-A0A6V8MR30-F1
#
_cell.length_a   1.000
_cell.length_b   1.000
_cell.length_c   1.000
_cell.angle_alpha   90.00
_cell.angle_beta   90.00
_cell.angle_gamma   90.00
#
_symmetry.space_group_name_H-M   'P 1'
#
loop_
_entity.id
_entity.type
_entity.pdbx_description
1 polymer ?
#
loop_
_entity_poly.entity_id
_entity_poly.type
_entity_poly.pdbx_seq_one_letter_code
_entity_poly.pdbx_strand_id
1 'polypeptide(L)'
;MSSKLSVVKDQQELDAISVFANQYNMFQPLPHLTDLVQLPENDHDFSAMLGEARILIQLTELTDRTYTHNSPDTVPSSNSQGLASFRVGRQSAAYIDLNARNQALKRVIQKKVEKYYVKPSEQLWLVVFTTDSSFTTEYSEDGIRKQSDALINARKYVNSVDCVFDKIWFTKLFGRPVLI
;
A
#
# COMPACT_ATOMS: atom_id res chain seq x y z
N MET A 1 -24.21 -15.65 -7.73
CA MET A 1 -23.55 -14.60 -8.55
C MET A 1 -22.19 -14.13 -7.96
N SER A 2 -21.51 -14.91 -7.12
CA SER A 2 -20.30 -14.46 -6.39
C SER A 2 -18.97 -14.76 -7.08
N SER A 3 -18.95 -15.51 -8.18
CA SER A 3 -17.70 -15.99 -8.82
C SER A 3 -17.00 -14.93 -9.67
N LYS A 4 -17.73 -14.02 -10.33
CA LYS A 4 -17.12 -13.01 -11.22
C LYS A 4 -16.33 -11.94 -10.47
N LEU A 5 -16.75 -11.57 -9.26
CA LEU A 5 -16.06 -10.57 -8.45
C LEU A 5 -14.74 -11.11 -7.87
N SER A 6 -14.68 -12.40 -7.55
CA SER A 6 -13.45 -13.06 -7.08
C SER A 6 -12.38 -13.06 -8.16
N VAL A 7 -12.72 -13.51 -9.37
CA VAL A 7 -11.77 -13.60 -10.49
C VAL A 7 -11.17 -12.24 -10.88
N VAL A 8 -11.97 -11.17 -10.82
CA VAL A 8 -11.48 -9.81 -11.11
C VAL A 8 -10.49 -9.35 -10.04
N LYS A 9 -10.74 -9.69 -8.77
CA LYS A 9 -9.86 -9.32 -7.66
C LYS A 9 -8.54 -10.10 -7.73
N ASP A 10 -8.59 -11.40 -7.98
CA ASP A 10 -7.40 -12.24 -8.08
C ASP A 10 -6.48 -11.74 -9.22
N GLN A 11 -7.07 -11.35 -10.36
CA GLN A 11 -6.32 -10.74 -11.45
C GLN A 11 -5.72 -9.38 -11.07
N GLN A 12 -6.46 -8.52 -10.38
CA GLN A 12 -5.95 -7.23 -9.91
C GLN A 12 -4.78 -7.38 -8.94
N GLU A 13 -4.84 -8.35 -8.04
CA GLU A 13 -3.75 -8.66 -7.11
C GLU A 13 -2.51 -9.16 -7.87
N LEU A 14 -2.70 -10.05 -8.86
CA LEU A 14 -1.63 -10.52 -9.73
C LEU A 14 -0.97 -9.39 -10.52
N ASP A 15 -1.78 -8.50 -11.10
CA ASP A 15 -1.31 -7.33 -11.85
C ASP A 15 -0.53 -6.39 -10.93
N ALA A 16 -1.05 -6.11 -9.73
CA ALA A 16 -0.41 -5.24 -8.75
C ALA A 16 0.94 -5.77 -8.29
N ILE A 17 1.06 -7.09 -8.02
CA ILE A 17 2.35 -7.67 -7.61
C ILE A 17 3.35 -7.73 -8.76
N SER A 18 2.89 -7.98 -9.99
CA SER A 18 3.75 -7.99 -11.17
C SER A 18 4.32 -6.60 -11.46
N VAL A 19 3.46 -5.58 -11.32
CA VAL A 19 3.87 -4.18 -11.37
C VAL A 19 4.88 -3.87 -10.28
N PHE A 20 4.62 -4.26 -9.03
CA PHE A 20 5.57 -4.07 -7.93
C PHE A 20 6.94 -4.68 -8.24
N ALA A 21 6.99 -5.93 -8.70
CA ALA A 21 8.25 -6.61 -9.02
C ALA A 21 9.03 -5.89 -10.12
N ASN A 22 8.34 -5.48 -11.19
CA ASN A 22 8.94 -4.70 -12.29
C ASN A 22 9.51 -3.37 -11.80
N GLN A 23 8.73 -2.62 -11.01
CA GLN A 23 9.17 -1.33 -10.48
C GLN A 23 10.30 -1.50 -9.45
N TYR A 24 10.25 -2.53 -8.62
CA TYR A 24 11.35 -2.87 -7.71
C TYR A 24 12.64 -3.12 -8.49
N ASN A 25 12.61 -3.95 -9.52
CA ASN A 25 13.77 -4.28 -10.34
C ASN A 25 14.32 -3.07 -11.12
N MET A 26 13.45 -2.13 -11.49
CA MET A 26 13.84 -0.90 -12.18
C MET A 26 14.53 0.10 -11.24
N PHE A 27 14.07 0.23 -10.00
CA PHE A 27 14.48 1.32 -9.10
C PHE A 27 15.38 0.92 -7.95
N GLN A 28 15.48 -0.36 -7.63
CA GLN A 28 16.34 -0.87 -6.56
C GLN A 28 17.58 -1.52 -7.19
N PRO A 29 18.76 -1.34 -6.57
CA PRO A 29 19.94 -2.09 -6.97
C PRO A 29 19.70 -3.59 -6.74
N LEU A 30 20.53 -4.43 -7.38
CA LEU A 30 20.53 -5.88 -7.16
C LEU A 30 20.49 -6.22 -5.65
N PRO A 31 19.83 -7.32 -5.24
CA PRO A 31 19.25 -8.39 -6.08
C PRO A 31 17.86 -8.08 -6.67
N HIS A 32 17.55 -8.69 -7.82
CA HIS A 32 16.25 -8.60 -8.49
C HIS A 32 15.23 -9.62 -7.96
N LEU A 33 13.95 -9.29 -8.08
CA LEU A 33 12.81 -10.19 -7.91
C LEU A 33 12.57 -10.99 -9.21
N THR A 34 12.64 -12.31 -9.12
CA THR A 34 12.34 -13.26 -10.20
C THR A 34 11.39 -14.35 -9.71
N ASP A 35 10.91 -15.18 -10.63
CA ASP A 35 10.08 -16.37 -10.33
C ASP A 35 8.88 -16.08 -9.42
N LEU A 36 8.15 -15.00 -9.73
CA LEU A 36 6.96 -14.61 -9.01
C LEU A 36 5.82 -15.60 -9.29
N VAL A 37 5.37 -16.29 -8.24
CA VAL A 37 4.32 -17.32 -8.31
C VAL A 37 3.28 -17.07 -7.24
N GLN A 38 2.00 -17.16 -7.60
CA GLN A 38 0.88 -17.09 -6.66
C GLN A 38 0.77 -18.38 -5.86
N LEU A 39 0.55 -18.27 -4.55
CA LEU A 39 0.45 -19.43 -3.65
C LEU A 39 -1.03 -19.83 -3.44
N PRO A 40 -1.32 -21.14 -3.35
CA PRO A 40 -2.69 -21.64 -3.18
C PRO A 40 -3.21 -21.66 -1.73
N GLU A 41 -2.40 -21.32 -0.72
CA GLU A 41 -2.71 -21.52 0.71
C GLU A 41 -2.85 -20.23 1.55
N ASN A 42 -3.61 -20.33 2.65
CA ASN A 42 -4.39 -19.26 3.31
C ASN A 42 -3.65 -18.13 4.05
N ASP A 43 -2.32 -18.02 4.00
CA ASP A 43 -1.60 -16.98 4.77
C ASP A 43 -0.57 -16.18 3.99
N HIS A 44 -0.27 -16.56 2.75
CA HIS A 44 0.65 -15.85 1.88
C HIS A 44 0.08 -15.79 0.47
N ASP A 45 0.27 -14.66 -0.19
CA ASP A 45 -0.35 -14.44 -1.50
C ASP A 45 0.60 -14.87 -2.62
N PHE A 46 1.92 -14.61 -2.46
CA PHE A 46 2.92 -14.87 -3.49
C PHE A 46 4.26 -15.37 -2.91
N SER A 47 5.03 -16.05 -3.75
CA SER A 47 6.44 -16.41 -3.55
C SER A 47 7.27 -15.80 -4.67
N ALA A 48 8.47 -15.34 -4.36
CA ALA A 48 9.43 -14.85 -5.35
C ALA A 48 10.86 -15.23 -4.94
N MET A 49 11.78 -15.16 -5.90
CA MET A 49 13.22 -15.25 -5.66
C MET A 49 13.80 -13.85 -5.61
N LEU A 50 14.56 -13.53 -4.56
CA LEU A 50 15.34 -12.31 -4.43
C LEU A 50 16.82 -12.68 -4.55
N GLY A 51 17.34 -12.66 -5.78
CA GLY A 51 18.61 -13.31 -6.10
C GLY A 51 18.47 -14.82 -5.93
N GLU A 52 19.25 -15.42 -5.03
CA GLU A 52 19.19 -16.87 -4.75
C GLU A 52 18.31 -17.22 -3.53
N ALA A 53 17.77 -16.21 -2.82
CA ALA A 53 16.96 -16.42 -1.64
C ALA A 53 15.46 -16.39 -1.97
N ARG A 54 14.71 -17.38 -1.48
CA ARG A 54 13.25 -17.37 -1.55
C ARG A 54 12.68 -16.36 -0.55
N ILE A 55 11.69 -15.59 -1.00
CA ILE A 55 10.89 -14.71 -0.14
C ILE A 55 9.40 -15.02 -0.32
N LEU A 56 8.63 -14.77 0.74
CA LEU A 56 7.17 -14.81 0.74
C LEU A 56 6.63 -13.39 0.78
N ILE A 57 5.57 -13.15 0.03
CA ILE A 57 4.97 -11.82 -0.10
C ILE A 57 3.49 -11.90 0.25
N GLN A 58 3.09 -11.04 1.18
CA GLN A 58 1.69 -10.68 1.38
C GLN A 58 1.39 -9.37 0.67
N LEU A 59 0.26 -9.33 -0.02
CA LEU A 59 -0.24 -8.18 -0.73
C LEU A 59 -1.46 -7.62 0.00
N THR A 60 -1.60 -6.30 0.04
CA THR A 60 -2.80 -5.67 0.56
C THR A 60 -3.05 -4.32 -0.08
N GLU A 61 -4.32 -4.02 -0.33
CA GLU A 61 -4.72 -2.76 -0.94
C GLU A 61 -5.03 -1.69 0.11
N LEU A 62 -4.47 -0.50 -0.10
CA LEU A 62 -4.92 0.75 0.51
C LEU A 62 -6.03 1.36 -0.36
N THR A 63 -7.28 1.17 0.08
CA THR A 63 -8.48 1.67 -0.62
C THR A 63 -8.81 3.13 -0.28
N ASP A 64 -9.11 3.91 -1.31
CA ASP A 64 -9.40 5.36 -1.26
C ASP A 64 -10.69 5.70 -0.48
N ARG A 65 -11.71 4.85 -0.57
CA ARG A 65 -13.00 4.96 0.14
C ARG A 65 -12.87 5.08 1.66
N THR A 66 -11.69 4.84 2.21
CA THR A 66 -11.41 5.01 3.65
C THR A 66 -11.15 6.46 4.05
N TYR A 67 -10.92 7.36 3.08
CA TYR A 67 -10.63 8.77 3.31
C TYR A 67 -11.23 9.73 2.26
N THR A 68 -11.94 9.21 1.25
CA THR A 68 -12.59 10.01 0.19
C THR A 68 -14.11 10.01 0.36
N HIS A 69 -14.72 11.18 0.23
CA HIS A 69 -16.13 11.45 0.49
C HIS A 69 -16.80 12.22 -0.66
N ASN A 70 -18.07 11.92 -0.95
CA ASN A 70 -18.84 12.55 -2.04
C ASN A 70 -19.49 13.88 -1.65
N SER A 71 -19.46 14.26 -0.38
CA SER A 71 -20.04 15.49 0.17
C SER A 71 -19.21 15.94 1.37
N PRO A 72 -19.05 17.25 1.63
CA PRO A 72 -18.32 17.70 2.81
C PRO A 72 -19.07 17.34 4.10
N ASP A 73 -20.40 17.22 4.04
CA ASP A 73 -21.25 16.88 5.19
C ASP A 73 -21.10 15.42 5.66
N THR A 74 -20.49 14.56 4.84
CA THR A 74 -20.21 13.16 5.21
C THR A 74 -18.83 12.98 5.83
N VAL A 75 -18.05 14.05 5.98
CA VAL A 75 -16.80 14.03 6.73
C VAL A 75 -17.10 14.17 8.21
N PRO A 76 -16.58 13.28 9.08
CA PRO A 76 -16.78 13.37 10.52
C PRO A 76 -16.39 14.76 11.03
N SER A 77 -17.27 15.41 11.80
CA SER A 77 -17.09 16.79 12.26
C SER A 77 -15.80 17.03 13.06
N SER A 78 -15.26 15.98 13.70
CA SER A 78 -13.97 15.99 14.40
C SER A 78 -12.75 16.20 13.49
N ASN A 79 -12.87 16.06 12.16
CA ASN A 79 -11.77 16.08 11.19
C ASN A 79 -11.87 17.22 10.16
N SER A 80 -12.74 18.20 10.39
CA SER A 80 -13.05 19.29 9.45
C SER A 80 -11.88 20.26 9.15
N GLN A 81 -10.76 20.19 9.88
CA GLN A 81 -9.56 21.01 9.62
C GLN A 81 -8.65 20.51 8.49
N GLY A 82 -9.01 19.42 7.81
CA GLY A 82 -8.16 18.80 6.77
C GLY A 82 -8.89 18.45 5.50
N LEU A 83 -9.86 19.24 5.06
CA LEU A 83 -10.66 18.94 3.87
C LEU A 83 -9.98 19.46 2.60
N ALA A 84 -9.54 18.57 1.71
CA ALA A 84 -9.10 18.95 0.37
C ALA A 84 -10.15 18.53 -0.67
N SER A 85 -10.58 19.47 -1.52
CA SER A 85 -11.46 19.14 -2.64
C SER A 85 -10.65 18.90 -3.91
N PHE A 86 -10.91 17.80 -4.61
CA PHE A 86 -10.38 17.60 -5.96
C PHE A 86 -11.53 17.29 -6.94
N ARG A 87 -11.39 17.78 -8.16
CA ARG A 87 -12.33 17.52 -9.26
C ARG A 87 -11.74 16.46 -10.17
N VAL A 88 -12.45 15.36 -10.37
CA VAL A 88 -12.13 14.38 -11.42
C VAL A 88 -13.05 14.62 -12.61
N GLY A 89 -12.55 15.33 -13.63
CA GLY A 89 -13.31 15.62 -14.85
C GLY A 89 -14.57 16.48 -14.62
N ARG A 90 -15.71 16.04 -15.16
CA ARG A 90 -17.03 16.71 -15.00
C ARG A 90 -17.86 16.22 -13.81
N GLN A 91 -17.33 15.30 -12.99
CA GLN A 91 -18.06 14.78 -11.83
C GLN A 91 -17.91 15.68 -10.60
N SER A 92 -18.87 15.54 -9.67
CA SER A 92 -18.96 16.24 -8.40
C SER A 92 -17.62 16.25 -7.65
N ALA A 93 -17.35 17.34 -6.92
CA ALA A 93 -16.14 17.44 -6.10
C ALA A 93 -16.06 16.27 -5.11
N ALA A 94 -14.93 15.58 -5.09
CA ALA A 94 -14.60 14.61 -4.05
C ALA A 94 -13.82 15.33 -2.95
N TYR A 95 -14.11 14.98 -1.71
CA TYR A 95 -13.52 15.57 -0.51
C TYR A 95 -12.62 14.54 0.16
N ILE A 96 -11.37 14.92 0.45
CA ILE A 96 -10.40 14.08 1.15
C ILE A 96 -10.33 14.55 2.60
N ASP A 97 -10.54 13.64 3.53
CA ASP A 97 -10.13 13.82 4.93
C ASP A 97 -8.62 13.55 5.03
N LEU A 98 -7.83 14.64 5.08
CA LEU A 98 -6.36 14.56 5.12
C LEU A 98 -5.86 13.82 6.36
N ASN A 99 -6.54 13.92 7.50
CA ASN A 99 -6.14 13.17 8.69
C ASN A 99 -6.39 11.67 8.50
N ALA A 100 -7.57 11.30 8.00
CA ALA A 100 -7.87 9.91 7.67
C ALA A 100 -6.87 9.36 6.65
N ARG A 101 -6.57 10.10 5.58
CA ARG A 101 -5.57 9.73 4.57
C ARG A 101 -4.18 9.54 5.19
N ASN A 102 -3.74 10.49 6.03
CA ASN A 102 -2.44 10.44 6.71
C ASN A 102 -2.32 9.31 7.74
N GLN A 103 -3.44 8.72 8.17
CA GLN A 103 -3.48 7.54 9.03
C GLN A 103 -3.78 6.24 8.25
N ALA A 104 -4.24 6.32 7.00
CA ALA A 104 -4.77 5.16 6.28
C ALA A 104 -3.71 4.09 6.03
N LEU A 105 -2.51 4.48 5.57
CA LEU A 105 -1.40 3.55 5.37
C LEU A 105 -0.99 2.86 6.67
N LYS A 106 -0.83 3.62 7.77
CA LYS A 106 -0.57 3.07 9.10
C LYS A 106 -1.64 2.05 9.51
N ARG A 107 -2.93 2.36 9.34
CA ARG A 107 -4.04 1.48 9.74
C ARG A 107 -4.05 0.17 8.94
N VAL A 108 -3.72 0.21 7.66
CA VAL A 108 -3.63 -1.00 6.82
C VAL A 108 -2.49 -1.91 7.31
N ILE A 109 -1.32 -1.32 7.58
CA ILE A 109 -0.17 -2.06 8.12
C ILE A 109 -0.49 -2.63 9.50
N GLN A 110 -1.08 -1.81 10.37
CA GLN A 110 -1.49 -2.20 11.72
C GLN A 110 -2.39 -3.44 11.70
N LYS A 111 -3.42 -3.45 10.85
CA LYS A 111 -4.32 -4.62 10.70
C LYS A 111 -3.59 -5.90 10.29
N LYS A 112 -2.53 -5.79 9.47
CA LYS A 112 -1.72 -6.95 9.05
C LYS A 112 -0.76 -7.39 10.15
N VAL A 113 -0.13 -6.46 10.86
CA VAL A 113 0.77 -6.78 11.99
C VAL A 113 -0.01 -7.40 13.16
N GLU A 114 -1.22 -6.91 13.44
CA GLU A 114 -2.08 -7.43 14.51
C GLU A 114 -2.70 -8.79 14.19
N LYS A 115 -2.72 -9.21 12.92
CA LYS A 115 -3.11 -10.57 12.58
C LYS A 115 -1.95 -11.49 12.99
N TYR A 116 -2.23 -12.41 13.90
CA TYR A 116 -1.25 -13.36 14.42
C TYR A 116 -0.80 -14.33 13.32
N TYR A 117 0.23 -13.94 12.58
CA TYR A 117 0.92 -14.79 11.62
C TYR A 117 2.04 -15.56 12.32
N VAL A 118 2.17 -16.85 12.02
CA VAL A 118 3.38 -17.59 12.35
C VAL A 118 4.48 -17.11 11.39
N LYS A 119 5.62 -16.64 11.92
CA LYS A 119 6.73 -16.21 11.07
C LYS A 119 7.28 -17.42 10.30
N PRO A 120 7.32 -17.39 8.97
CA PRO A 120 7.94 -18.45 8.18
C PRO A 120 9.48 -18.43 8.35
N SER A 121 10.15 -19.50 7.90
CA SER A 121 11.61 -19.55 7.85
C SER A 121 12.21 -18.59 6.83
N GLU A 122 11.49 -18.36 5.75
CA GLU A 122 11.82 -17.44 4.67
C GLU A 122 11.55 -15.99 5.08
N GLN A 123 12.16 -15.04 4.35
CA GLN A 123 11.80 -13.64 4.55
C GLN A 123 10.35 -13.40 4.15
N LEU A 124 9.61 -12.71 5.01
CA LEU A 124 8.22 -12.35 4.78
C LEU A 124 8.11 -10.85 4.53
N TRP A 125 7.68 -10.47 3.32
CA TRP A 125 7.46 -9.07 2.95
C TRP A 125 5.97 -8.75 2.92
N LEU A 126 5.62 -7.55 3.36
CA LEU A 126 4.30 -6.97 3.13
C LEU A 126 4.41 -5.91 2.03
N VAL A 127 3.59 -6.04 0.99
CA VAL A 127 3.44 -5.04 -0.06
C VAL A 127 2.06 -4.40 0.10
N VAL A 128 2.03 -3.12 0.46
CA VAL A 128 0.83 -2.29 0.45
C VAL A 128 0.78 -1.55 -0.88
N PHE A 129 -0.26 -1.78 -1.68
CA PHE A 129 -0.44 -1.08 -2.95
C PHE A 129 -1.66 -0.17 -2.91
N THR A 130 -1.68 0.86 -3.76
CA THR A 130 -2.89 1.65 -4.01
C THR A 130 -3.06 1.96 -5.49
N THR A 131 -4.32 2.06 -5.89
CA THR A 131 -4.75 2.54 -7.20
C THR A 131 -5.02 4.05 -7.21
N ASP A 132 -5.03 4.69 -6.03
CA ASP A 132 -5.21 6.13 -5.88
C ASP A 132 -3.99 6.91 -6.38
N SER A 133 -4.14 7.57 -7.52
CA SER A 133 -3.09 8.38 -8.13
C SER A 133 -2.76 9.64 -7.32
N SER A 134 -3.68 10.12 -6.48
CA SER A 134 -3.51 11.30 -5.62
C SER A 134 -2.67 11.02 -4.37
N PHE A 135 -2.45 9.74 -4.05
CA PHE A 135 -1.61 9.37 -2.92
C PHE A 135 -0.14 9.66 -3.22
N THR A 136 0.45 10.62 -2.53
CA THR A 136 1.86 11.01 -2.67
C THR A 136 2.66 10.52 -1.47
N THR A 137 3.80 9.88 -1.73
CA THR A 137 4.76 9.47 -0.67
C THR A 137 5.80 10.55 -0.38
N GLU A 138 6.12 11.34 -1.40
CA GLU A 138 7.10 12.42 -1.38
C GLU A 138 6.60 13.59 -2.24
N TYR A 139 7.06 14.79 -1.92
CA TYR A 139 6.73 16.02 -2.63
C TYR A 139 7.88 17.03 -2.52
N SER A 140 7.85 18.08 -3.33
CA SER A 140 8.78 19.22 -3.22
C SER A 140 8.04 20.43 -2.67
N GLU A 141 8.61 21.06 -1.65
CA GLU A 141 8.12 22.31 -1.08
C GLU A 141 9.33 23.24 -0.89
N ASP A 142 9.26 24.43 -1.47
CA ASP A 142 10.38 25.40 -1.52
C ASP A 142 11.68 24.82 -2.09
N GLY A 143 11.57 23.91 -3.07
CA GLY A 143 12.72 23.23 -3.69
C GLY A 143 13.32 22.10 -2.84
N ILE A 144 12.76 21.82 -1.66
CA ILE A 144 13.22 20.77 -0.76
C ILE A 144 12.31 19.55 -0.89
N ARG A 145 12.92 18.39 -1.12
CA ARG A 145 12.20 17.10 -1.12
C ARG A 145 11.75 16.78 0.31
N LYS A 146 10.43 16.65 0.50
CA LYS A 146 9.78 16.26 1.74
C LYS A 146 9.07 14.91 1.60
N GLN A 147 8.85 14.26 2.73
CA GLN A 147 8.06 13.03 2.83
C GLN A 147 6.64 13.37 3.28
N SER A 148 5.67 12.64 2.73
CA SER A 148 4.28 12.76 3.18
C SER A 148 4.12 12.33 4.65
N ASP A 149 3.19 12.97 5.35
CA ASP A 149 2.80 12.58 6.71
C ASP A 149 2.33 11.13 6.78
N ALA A 150 1.63 10.65 5.74
CA ALA A 150 1.19 9.27 5.66
C ALA A 150 2.37 8.28 5.74
N LEU A 151 3.44 8.55 5.01
CA LEU A 151 4.66 7.75 5.04
C LEU A 151 5.36 7.88 6.40
N ILE A 152 5.52 9.11 6.92
CA ILE A 152 6.15 9.36 8.22
C ILE A 152 5.43 8.61 9.34
N ASN A 153 4.09 8.66 9.37
CA ASN A 153 3.27 8.00 10.37
C ASN A 153 3.37 6.47 10.27
N ALA A 154 3.38 5.92 9.05
CA ALA A 154 3.56 4.49 8.82
C ALA A 154 4.93 4.02 9.33
N ARG A 155 6.01 4.74 9.01
CA ARG A 155 7.37 4.42 9.49
C ARG A 155 7.50 4.44 11.00
N LYS A 156 6.98 5.50 11.63
CA LYS A 156 6.97 5.63 13.10
C LYS A 156 6.26 4.45 13.75
N TYR A 157 5.14 4.01 13.17
CA TYR A 157 4.41 2.85 13.66
C TYR A 157 5.23 1.55 13.52
N VAL A 158 5.73 1.25 12.32
CA VAL A 158 6.53 0.02 12.06
C VAL A 158 7.75 -0.06 12.98
N ASN A 159 8.45 1.06 13.20
CA ASN A 159 9.60 1.11 14.10
C ASN A 159 9.25 0.98 15.60
N SER A 160 7.97 1.07 15.97
CA SER A 160 7.50 1.01 17.36
C SER A 160 6.84 -0.31 17.74
N VAL A 161 6.65 -1.21 16.78
CA VAL A 161 5.97 -2.50 17.00
C VAL A 161 6.91 -3.65 16.67
N ASP A 162 6.73 -4.77 17.37
CA ASP A 162 7.35 -6.02 16.95
C ASP A 162 6.63 -6.52 15.70
N CYS A 163 7.37 -6.68 14.61
CA CYS A 163 6.81 -6.88 13.28
C CYS A 163 7.29 -8.21 12.69
N VAL A 164 6.32 -9.06 12.32
CA VAL A 164 6.61 -10.35 11.67
C VAL A 164 7.23 -10.18 10.28
N PHE A 165 6.91 -9.08 9.60
CA PHE A 165 7.40 -8.76 8.26
C PHE A 165 8.83 -8.22 8.32
N ASP A 166 9.74 -8.82 7.55
CA ASP A 166 11.13 -8.38 7.44
C ASP A 166 11.25 -7.06 6.65
N LYS A 167 10.35 -6.84 5.69
CA LYS A 167 10.23 -5.58 4.95
C LYS A 167 8.77 -5.24 4.66
N ILE A 168 8.45 -3.96 4.78
CA ILE A 168 7.14 -3.43 4.40
C ILE A 168 7.36 -2.40 3.30
N TRP A 169 6.75 -2.64 2.15
CA TRP A 169 6.83 -1.79 0.98
C TRP A 169 5.50 -1.11 0.73
N PHE A 170 5.56 0.16 0.33
CA PHE A 170 4.43 0.84 -0.28
C PHE A 170 4.69 1.05 -1.77
N THR A 171 3.69 0.80 -2.60
CA THR A 171 3.77 1.11 -4.03
C THR A 171 2.47 1.67 -4.57
N LYS A 172 2.60 2.48 -5.62
CA LYS A 172 1.49 2.81 -6.51
C LYS A 172 1.57 1.91 -7.74
N LEU A 173 0.45 1.73 -8.44
CA LEU A 173 0.46 1.00 -9.72
C LEU A 173 1.44 1.63 -10.74
N PHE A 174 1.67 2.94 -10.64
CA PHE A 174 2.63 3.64 -11.50
C PHE A 174 3.54 4.49 -10.62
N GLY A 175 4.60 3.89 -10.08
CA GLY A 175 5.57 4.62 -9.27
C GLY A 175 6.62 3.72 -8.63
N ARG A 176 7.69 4.37 -8.16
CA ARG A 176 8.76 3.71 -7.41
C ARG A 176 8.23 3.13 -6.09
N PRO A 177 8.49 1.85 -5.78
CA PRO A 177 8.20 1.30 -4.48
C PRO A 177 9.09 1.95 -3.42
N VAL A 178 8.48 2.28 -2.29
CA VAL A 178 9.13 2.94 -1.16
C VAL A 178 9.12 1.98 0.02
N LEU A 179 10.30 1.73 0.59
CA LEU A 179 10.40 1.00 1.85
C LEU A 179 9.82 1.88 2.95
N ILE A 180 8.90 1.32 3.73
CA ILE A 180 8.38 1.96 4.93
C ILE A 180 9.43 1.74 6.02
#